data_AF-A0A9E5NL82-F1
#
_entry.id   AF-A0A9E5NL82-F1
#
_cell.length_a   1.000
_cell.length_b   1.000
_cell.length_c   1.000
_cell.angle_alpha   90.00
_cell.angle_beta   90.00
_cell.angle_gamma   90.00
#
_symmetry.space_group_name_H-M   'P 1'
#
loop_
_entity.id
_entity.type
_entity.pdbx_description
1 polymer ?
#
loop_
_entity_poly.entity_id
_entity_poly.type
_entity_poly.pdbx_seq_one_letter_code
_entity_poly.pdbx_strand_id
1 'polypeptide(L)'
;GKCVQEDDMTGILVKLREADIWVWATPLYFDGVSGPLKNLIDRLTPLLRLHAEVRGGRSRHVVEEQDRRGSVVLVSNCGLWEMENFNTVVAYIDAACQHVEREFAGALLRPHGQTLRDRLKQGEPVGDVLDAAREAGRELVRDGKMSAESLATVGRKLVTRDDYITNMNQNAGKLLGAGQQK
;
A
#
# COMPACT_ATOMS: atom_id res chain seq x y z
N GLY A 1 17.02 -16.64 -10.18
CA GLY A 1 18.12 -16.12 -11.04
C GLY A 1 18.95 -15.06 -10.30
N LYS A 2 20.10 -14.64 -10.86
CA LYS A 2 20.93 -13.54 -10.33
C LYS A 2 20.55 -12.24 -11.05
N CYS A 3 20.35 -11.14 -10.32
CA CYS A 3 20.15 -9.82 -10.94
C CYS A 3 21.44 -9.40 -11.68
N VAL A 4 21.31 -8.83 -12.88
CA VAL A 4 22.47 -8.35 -13.66
C VAL A 4 22.96 -6.98 -13.21
N GLN A 5 22.12 -6.25 -12.46
CA GLN A 5 22.45 -4.94 -11.91
C GLN A 5 23.12 -5.14 -10.55
N GLU A 6 24.31 -4.57 -10.38
CA GLU A 6 25.11 -4.67 -9.16
C GLU A 6 24.80 -3.51 -8.22
N ASP A 7 23.67 -3.62 -7.53
CA ASP A 7 23.25 -2.65 -6.52
C ASP A 7 22.56 -3.33 -5.33
N ASP A 8 21.97 -2.52 -4.45
CA ASP A 8 21.32 -2.94 -3.22
C ASP A 8 20.19 -3.96 -3.44
N MET A 9 19.65 -4.11 -4.66
CA MET A 9 18.64 -5.14 -4.93
C MET A 9 19.16 -6.54 -4.69
N THR A 10 20.46 -6.78 -4.80
CA THR A 10 21.03 -8.09 -4.49
C THR A 10 20.72 -8.47 -3.04
N GLY A 11 20.92 -7.54 -2.10
CA GLY A 11 20.61 -7.75 -0.69
C GLY A 11 19.11 -7.72 -0.39
N ILE A 12 18.35 -6.84 -1.07
CA ILE A 12 16.90 -6.76 -0.90
C ILE A 12 16.22 -8.07 -1.32
N LEU A 13 16.64 -8.68 -2.43
CA LEU A 13 16.08 -9.94 -2.91
C LEU A 13 16.31 -11.09 -1.92
N VAL A 14 17.43 -11.12 -1.19
CA VAL A 14 17.66 -12.11 -0.12
C VAL A 14 16.66 -11.90 1.01
N LYS A 15 16.53 -10.66 1.50
CA LYS A 15 15.57 -10.33 2.57
C LYS A 15 14.13 -10.65 2.18
N LEU A 16 13.75 -10.39 0.93
CA LEU A 16 12.43 -10.69 0.42
C LEU A 16 12.15 -12.20 0.39
N ARG A 17 13.13 -13.03 0.03
CA ARG A 17 12.97 -14.50 0.09
C ARG A 17 12.77 -15.00 1.52
N GLU A 18 13.52 -14.46 2.47
CA GLU A 18 13.50 -14.89 3.87
C GLU A 18 12.27 -14.38 4.63
N ALA A 19 11.67 -13.28 4.19
CA ALA A 19 10.55 -12.67 4.88
C ALA A 19 9.26 -13.49 4.75
N ASP A 20 8.60 -13.76 5.89
CA ASP A 20 7.26 -14.37 5.92
C ASP A 20 6.17 -13.41 5.41
N ILE A 21 6.34 -12.10 5.60
CA ILE A 21 5.36 -11.09 5.21
C ILE A 21 6.07 -9.92 4.51
N TRP A 22 5.58 -9.55 3.32
CA TRP A 22 5.99 -8.33 2.64
C TRP A 22 4.97 -7.22 2.91
N VAL A 23 5.44 -6.09 3.44
CA VAL A 23 4.58 -4.91 3.65
C VAL A 23 4.94 -3.86 2.61
N TRP A 24 4.10 -3.74 1.59
CA TRP A 24 4.23 -2.69 0.58
C TRP A 24 3.58 -1.42 1.09
N ALA A 25 4.39 -0.46 1.54
CA ALA A 25 3.93 0.85 1.95
C ALA A 25 4.08 1.87 0.82
N THR A 26 2.99 2.49 0.38
CA THR A 26 3.04 3.51 -0.67
C THR A 26 1.94 4.55 -0.51
N PRO A 27 2.22 5.84 -0.75
CA PRO A 27 1.15 6.79 -1.04
C PRO A 27 0.41 6.35 -2.33
N LEU A 28 -0.86 6.73 -2.42
CA LEU A 28 -1.64 6.59 -3.65
C LEU A 28 -1.30 7.75 -4.59
N TYR A 29 -0.64 7.45 -5.71
CA TYR A 29 -0.33 8.42 -6.75
C TYR A 29 -0.90 7.94 -8.09
N PHE A 30 -1.78 8.75 -8.69
CA PHE A 30 -2.48 8.43 -9.94
C PHE A 30 -3.10 7.01 -9.91
N ASP A 31 -3.84 6.71 -8.84
CA ASP A 31 -4.50 5.42 -8.58
C ASP A 31 -3.58 4.20 -8.54
N GLY A 32 -2.27 4.42 -8.45
CA GLY A 32 -1.25 3.39 -8.41
C GLY A 32 -0.26 3.52 -7.26
N VAL A 33 0.79 2.71 -7.34
CA VAL A 33 1.93 2.76 -6.44
C VAL A 33 2.86 3.92 -6.78
N SER A 34 3.70 4.32 -5.82
CA SER A 34 4.78 5.28 -6.06
C SER A 34 5.82 4.73 -7.04
N GLY A 35 6.48 5.63 -7.77
CA GLY A 35 7.56 5.26 -8.70
C GLY A 35 8.66 4.40 -8.09
N PRO A 36 9.19 4.72 -6.88
CA PRO A 36 10.16 3.87 -6.21
C PRO A 36 9.65 2.45 -5.91
N LEU A 37 8.40 2.30 -5.44
CA LEU A 37 7.83 0.98 -5.20
C LEU A 37 7.62 0.22 -6.53
N LYS A 38 7.20 0.90 -7.60
CA LYS A 38 7.08 0.28 -8.93
C LYS A 38 8.42 -0.27 -9.41
N ASN A 39 9.50 0.51 -9.27
CA ASN A 39 10.85 0.07 -9.61
C ASN A 39 11.27 -1.17 -8.81
N LEU A 40 10.93 -1.25 -7.53
CA LEU A 40 11.19 -2.43 -6.70
C LEU A 40 10.42 -3.65 -7.20
N ILE A 41 9.11 -3.51 -7.47
CA ILE A 41 8.24 -4.60 -7.96
C ILE A 41 8.73 -5.13 -9.31
N ASP A 42 9.09 -4.26 -10.26
CA ASP A 42 9.61 -4.68 -11.58
C ASP A 42 10.91 -5.49 -11.45
N ARG A 43 11.69 -5.20 -10.41
CA ARG A 43 12.96 -5.86 -10.12
C ARG A 43 12.82 -7.13 -9.28
N LEU A 44 11.60 -7.62 -9.06
CA LEU A 44 11.34 -8.98 -8.54
C LEU A 44 11.53 -10.06 -9.60
N THR A 45 11.72 -9.70 -10.87
CA THR A 45 11.98 -10.62 -11.98
C THR A 45 13.02 -11.72 -11.67
N PRO A 46 14.12 -11.49 -10.94
CA PRO A 46 15.06 -12.55 -10.58
C PRO A 46 14.51 -13.66 -9.66
N LEU A 47 13.35 -13.45 -9.03
CA LEU A 47 12.61 -14.49 -8.27
C LEU A 47 11.81 -15.43 -9.20
N LEU A 48 11.65 -15.07 -10.47
CA LEU A 48 10.88 -15.82 -11.46
C LEU A 48 11.81 -16.68 -12.32
N ARG A 49 11.34 -17.86 -12.74
CA ARG A 49 11.98 -18.64 -13.81
C ARG A 49 11.49 -18.19 -15.19
N LEU A 50 12.33 -18.37 -16.21
CA LEU A 50 11.96 -18.11 -17.60
C LEU A 50 10.87 -19.05 -18.12
N HIS A 51 10.79 -20.27 -17.57
CA HIS A 51 9.71 -21.21 -17.88
C HIS A 51 8.36 -20.65 -17.45
N ALA A 52 7.34 -20.89 -18.26
CA ALA A 52 5.97 -20.50 -17.98
C ALA A 52 5.06 -21.72 -17.86
N GLU A 53 4.02 -21.59 -17.06
CA GLU A 53 2.95 -22.56 -16.86
C GLU A 53 1.58 -21.87 -16.91
N VAL A 54 0.51 -22.63 -17.08
CA VAL A 54 -0.85 -22.12 -16.96
C VAL A 54 -1.34 -22.34 -15.53
N ARG A 55 -1.55 -21.25 -14.80
CA ARG A 55 -2.11 -21.26 -13.44
C ARG A 55 -3.33 -20.33 -13.39
N GLY A 56 -4.48 -20.88 -12.96
CA GLY A 56 -5.74 -20.13 -12.90
C GLY A 56 -6.21 -19.63 -14.27
N GLY A 57 -6.00 -20.42 -15.32
CA GLY A 57 -6.39 -20.07 -16.70
C GLY A 57 -5.53 -18.97 -17.34
N ARG A 58 -4.40 -18.60 -16.74
CA ARG A 58 -3.48 -17.57 -17.26
C ARG A 58 -2.04 -18.09 -17.32
N SER A 59 -1.29 -17.62 -18.32
CA SER A 59 0.15 -17.88 -18.41
C SER A 59 0.90 -17.11 -17.33
N ARG A 60 1.80 -17.79 -16.62
CA ARG A 60 2.63 -17.22 -15.54
C ARG A 60 4.01 -17.87 -15.55
N HIS A 61 5.02 -17.11 -15.12
CA HIS A 61 6.34 -17.66 -14.85
C HIS A 61 6.31 -18.57 -13.63
N VAL A 62 7.08 -19.66 -13.69
CA VAL A 62 7.25 -20.59 -12.58
C VAL A 62 8.06 -19.90 -11.46
N VAL A 63 7.63 -20.04 -10.20
CA VAL A 63 8.37 -19.54 -9.02
C VAL A 63 9.04 -20.71 -8.28
N GLU A 64 10.26 -20.50 -7.78
CA GLU A 64 10.98 -21.51 -6.99
C GLU A 64 10.26 -21.81 -5.68
N GLU A 65 10.32 -23.05 -5.18
CA GLU A 65 9.69 -23.44 -3.90
C GLU A 65 10.09 -22.57 -2.71
N GLN A 66 11.37 -22.24 -2.63
CA GLN A 66 11.90 -21.35 -1.60
C GLN A 66 11.41 -19.90 -1.72
N ASP A 67 10.90 -19.48 -2.89
CA ASP A 67 10.52 -18.10 -3.19
C ASP A 67 8.99 -17.88 -3.09
N ARG A 68 8.17 -18.96 -3.01
CA ARG A 68 6.68 -18.89 -2.98
C ARG A 68 6.09 -18.64 -1.58
N ARG A 69 6.89 -18.67 -0.52
CA ARG A 69 6.37 -18.70 0.86
C ARG A 69 5.93 -17.31 1.31
N GLY A 70 4.80 -17.25 2.01
CA GLY A 70 4.39 -16.10 2.81
C GLY A 70 3.35 -15.20 2.16
N SER A 71 3.08 -14.07 2.80
CA SER A 71 2.02 -13.16 2.39
C SER A 71 2.55 -11.77 2.02
N VAL A 72 1.68 -10.98 1.40
CA VAL A 72 1.87 -9.59 1.02
C VAL A 72 0.72 -8.78 1.58
N VAL A 73 1.03 -7.61 2.15
CA VAL A 73 0.06 -6.64 2.64
C VAL A 73 0.36 -5.28 2.04
N LEU A 74 -0.70 -4.55 1.70
CA LEU A 74 -0.62 -3.16 1.24
C LEU A 74 -0.90 -2.20 2.40
N VAL A 75 -0.05 -1.21 2.59
CA VAL A 75 -0.32 -0.03 3.42
C VAL A 75 -0.36 1.18 2.51
N SER A 76 -1.52 1.83 2.41
CA SER A 76 -1.66 2.99 1.54
C SER A 76 -2.45 4.13 2.15
N ASN A 77 -2.05 5.34 1.78
CA ASN A 77 -2.65 6.59 2.21
C ASN A 77 -2.82 7.53 1.01
N CYS A 78 -3.93 8.26 0.97
CA CYS A 78 -4.21 9.22 -0.10
C CYS A 78 -4.72 10.57 0.44
N GLY A 79 -4.64 11.59 -0.41
CA GLY A 79 -5.20 12.91 -0.18
C GLY A 79 -6.60 13.08 -0.77
N LEU A 80 -7.35 12.00 -1.01
CA LEU A 80 -8.70 12.03 -1.55
C LEU A 80 -9.70 11.48 -0.52
N TRP A 81 -10.97 11.88 -0.64
CA TRP A 81 -11.94 11.58 0.41
C TRP A 81 -12.45 10.14 0.32
N GLU A 82 -12.71 9.65 -0.89
CA GLU A 82 -13.32 8.37 -1.24
C GLU A 82 -12.36 7.20 -1.01
N MET A 83 -12.90 6.06 -0.55
CA MET A 83 -12.12 4.82 -0.40
C MET A 83 -11.87 4.15 -1.75
N GLU A 84 -12.77 4.39 -2.69
CA GLU A 84 -12.83 3.81 -4.02
C GLU A 84 -11.60 4.18 -4.86
N ASN A 85 -10.90 5.28 -4.52
CA ASN A 85 -9.63 5.65 -5.13
C ASN A 85 -8.55 4.56 -4.94
N PHE A 86 -8.66 3.72 -3.91
CA PHE A 86 -7.72 2.62 -3.68
C PHE A 86 -8.02 1.36 -4.49
N ASN A 87 -9.17 1.26 -5.16
CA ASN A 87 -9.59 0.02 -5.83
C ASN A 87 -8.55 -0.48 -6.83
N THR A 88 -8.00 0.44 -7.63
CA THR A 88 -6.99 0.12 -8.66
C THR A 88 -5.68 -0.37 -8.04
N VAL A 89 -5.16 0.31 -7.01
CA VAL A 89 -3.90 -0.11 -6.38
C VAL A 89 -4.05 -1.43 -5.62
N VAL A 90 -5.21 -1.69 -5.00
CA VAL A 90 -5.50 -2.96 -4.34
C VAL A 90 -5.53 -4.08 -5.37
N ALA A 91 -6.28 -3.91 -6.47
CA ALA A 91 -6.35 -4.89 -7.55
C ALA A 91 -4.97 -5.12 -8.22
N TYR A 92 -4.18 -4.05 -8.37
CA TYR A 92 -2.82 -4.13 -8.89
C TYR A 92 -1.91 -4.98 -7.99
N ILE A 93 -1.92 -4.75 -6.67
CA ILE A 93 -1.10 -5.52 -5.73
C ILE A 93 -1.56 -6.96 -5.66
N ASP A 94 -2.87 -7.23 -5.58
CA ASP A 94 -3.41 -8.59 -5.61
C ASP A 94 -2.96 -9.33 -6.89
N ALA A 95 -3.12 -8.71 -8.06
CA ALA A 95 -2.64 -9.26 -9.32
C ALA A 95 -1.12 -9.51 -9.33
N ALA A 96 -0.33 -8.60 -8.75
CA ALA A 96 1.13 -8.76 -8.62
C ALA A 96 1.51 -9.95 -7.72
N CYS A 97 0.79 -10.18 -6.63
CA CYS A 97 1.00 -11.32 -5.73
C CYS A 97 0.86 -12.65 -6.47
N GLN A 98 -0.07 -12.73 -7.43
CA GLN A 98 -0.26 -13.91 -8.27
C GLN A 98 0.96 -14.23 -9.16
N HIS A 99 1.86 -13.28 -9.43
CA HIS A 99 3.09 -13.53 -10.21
C HIS A 99 4.22 -14.09 -9.37
N VAL A 100 4.27 -13.77 -8.07
CA VAL A 100 5.29 -14.23 -7.12
C VAL A 100 4.81 -15.36 -6.21
N GLU A 101 3.59 -15.87 -6.44
CA GLU A 101 2.99 -16.98 -5.70
C GLU A 101 2.84 -16.74 -4.19
N ARG A 102 2.69 -15.48 -3.78
CA ARG A 102 2.45 -15.12 -2.38
C ARG A 102 0.98 -14.79 -2.16
N GLU A 103 0.48 -15.04 -0.96
CA GLU A 103 -0.90 -14.71 -0.58
C GLU A 103 -1.07 -13.20 -0.40
N PHE A 104 -2.12 -12.61 -0.95
CA PHE A 104 -2.48 -11.24 -0.63
C PHE A 104 -3.35 -11.20 0.64
N ALA A 105 -2.75 -10.78 1.76
CA ALA A 105 -3.40 -10.76 3.08
C ALA A 105 -4.18 -9.46 3.38
N GLY A 106 -4.48 -8.67 2.34
CA GLY A 106 -5.32 -7.48 2.42
C GLY A 106 -4.57 -6.16 2.47
N ALA A 107 -5.32 -5.09 2.76
CA ALA A 107 -4.81 -3.73 2.71
C ALA A 107 -5.28 -2.86 3.89
N LEU A 108 -4.35 -2.09 4.46
CA LEU A 108 -4.60 -1.03 5.41
C LEU A 108 -4.63 0.31 4.67
N LEU A 109 -5.80 0.93 4.60
CA LEU A 109 -6.08 2.04 3.69
C LEU A 109 -6.58 3.27 4.44
N ARG A 110 -5.91 4.41 4.24
CA ARG A 110 -6.25 5.69 4.88
C ARG A 110 -6.62 6.76 3.85
N PRO A 111 -7.91 7.09 3.66
CA PRO A 111 -8.31 8.23 2.83
C PRO A 111 -8.11 9.54 3.58
N HIS A 112 -8.02 10.65 2.83
CA HIS A 112 -7.88 12.02 3.34
C HIS A 112 -6.85 12.15 4.48
N GLY A 113 -5.68 11.53 4.33
CA GLY A 113 -4.66 11.45 5.38
C GLY A 113 -4.16 12.81 5.87
N GLN A 114 -4.25 13.84 5.03
CA GLN A 114 -3.99 15.22 5.44
C GLN A 114 -4.87 15.65 6.62
N THR A 115 -6.16 15.33 6.55
CA THR A 115 -7.11 15.62 7.62
C THR A 115 -6.73 14.92 8.93
N LEU A 116 -6.36 13.63 8.87
CA LEU A 116 -5.89 12.91 10.05
C LEU A 116 -4.71 13.64 10.70
N ARG A 117 -3.72 14.01 9.90
CA ARG A 117 -2.54 14.72 10.38
C ARG A 117 -2.89 16.06 11.03
N ASP A 118 -3.77 16.84 10.42
CA ASP A 118 -4.12 18.17 10.90
C ASP A 118 -4.93 18.08 12.20
N ARG A 119 -5.87 17.14 12.30
CA ARG A 119 -6.65 16.87 13.51
C ARG A 119 -5.79 16.36 14.67
N LEU A 120 -4.82 15.48 14.40
CA LEU A 120 -3.82 15.06 15.39
C LEU A 120 -3.03 16.25 15.94
N LYS A 121 -2.59 17.18 15.07
CA LYS A 121 -1.89 18.40 15.50
C LYS A 121 -2.76 19.34 16.32
N GLN A 122 -4.06 19.34 16.08
CA GLN A 122 -5.05 20.13 16.82
C GLN A 122 -5.46 19.47 18.14
N GLY A 123 -4.97 18.27 18.45
CA GLY A 123 -5.35 17.54 19.67
C GLY A 123 -6.76 16.96 19.63
N GLU A 124 -7.36 16.83 18.44
CA GLU A 124 -8.64 16.16 18.30
C GLU A 124 -8.53 14.66 18.60
N PRO A 125 -9.60 14.01 19.09
CA PRO A 125 -9.60 12.59 19.45
C PRO A 125 -9.68 11.69 18.19
N VAL A 126 -8.63 11.71 17.38
CA VAL A 126 -8.45 10.88 16.17
C VAL A 126 -7.24 9.93 16.29
N GLY A 127 -6.65 9.83 17.50
CA GLY A 127 -5.52 8.94 17.79
C GLY A 127 -5.87 7.46 17.67
N ASP A 128 -7.15 7.12 17.85
CA ASP A 128 -7.71 5.79 17.66
C ASP A 128 -7.40 5.21 16.27
N VAL A 129 -7.27 6.05 15.24
CA VAL A 129 -6.90 5.63 13.88
C VAL A 129 -5.48 5.03 13.85
N LEU A 130 -4.53 5.62 14.57
CA LEU A 130 -3.16 5.11 14.65
C LEU A 130 -3.07 3.88 15.57
N ASP A 131 -3.86 3.85 16.63
CA ASP A 131 -3.94 2.71 17.53
C ASP A 131 -4.55 1.49 16.83
N ALA A 132 -5.60 1.67 16.04
CA ALA A 132 -6.18 0.62 15.20
C ALA A 132 -5.20 0.15 14.11
N ALA A 133 -4.42 1.05 13.51
CA ALA A 133 -3.37 0.64 12.57
C ALA A 133 -2.27 -0.20 13.25
N ARG A 134 -1.93 0.12 14.50
CA ARG A 134 -0.99 -0.66 15.30
C ARG A 134 -1.58 -2.03 15.65
N GLU A 135 -2.86 -2.10 16.02
CA GLU A 135 -3.53 -3.37 16.30
C GLU A 135 -3.64 -4.24 15.05
N ALA A 136 -4.00 -3.67 13.88
CA ALA A 136 -3.98 -4.39 12.61
C ALA A 136 -2.63 -5.06 12.34
N GLY A 137 -1.52 -4.37 12.64
CA GLY A 137 -0.18 -4.96 12.55
C GLY A 137 0.05 -6.14 13.51
N ARG A 138 -0.51 -6.08 14.74
CA ARG A 138 -0.43 -7.18 15.72
C ARG A 138 -1.28 -8.38 15.28
N GLU A 139 -2.50 -8.14 14.81
CA GLU A 139 -3.40 -9.15 14.26
C GLU A 139 -2.76 -9.85 13.07
N LEU A 140 -2.13 -9.10 12.16
CA LEU A 140 -1.45 -9.67 11.00
C LEU A 140 -0.35 -10.66 11.40
N VAL A 141 0.47 -10.32 12.39
CA VAL A 141 1.55 -11.19 12.87
C VAL A 141 1.01 -12.40 13.64
N ARG A 142 -0.03 -12.19 14.46
CA ARG A 142 -0.61 -13.23 15.33
C ARG A 142 -1.48 -14.23 14.57
N ASP A 143 -2.34 -13.71 13.68
CA ASP A 143 -3.45 -14.43 13.07
C ASP A 143 -3.30 -14.59 11.55
N GLY A 144 -2.26 -13.99 10.94
CA GLY A 144 -2.05 -13.97 9.49
C GLY A 144 -2.97 -13.01 8.73
N LYS A 145 -3.84 -12.26 9.43
CA LYS A 145 -4.85 -11.38 8.84
C LYS A 145 -5.12 -10.16 9.72
N MET A 146 -5.56 -9.07 9.09
CA MET A 146 -6.05 -7.87 9.79
C MET A 146 -7.57 -7.98 10.00
N SER A 147 -8.08 -7.55 11.15
CA SER A 147 -9.50 -7.60 11.44
C SER A 147 -10.28 -6.53 10.68
N ALA A 148 -11.53 -6.85 10.32
CA ALA A 148 -12.42 -5.89 9.67
C ALA A 148 -12.68 -4.66 10.55
N GLU A 149 -12.66 -4.82 11.88
CA GLU A 149 -12.82 -3.72 12.85
C GLU A 149 -11.64 -2.74 12.81
N SER A 150 -10.41 -3.26 12.88
CA SER A 150 -9.20 -2.44 12.77
C SER A 150 -9.16 -1.70 11.43
N LEU A 151 -9.45 -2.40 10.32
CA LEU A 151 -9.49 -1.79 8.99
C LEU A 151 -10.60 -0.73 8.85
N ALA A 152 -11.78 -0.98 9.41
CA ALA A 152 -12.89 -0.02 9.40
C ALA A 152 -12.54 1.25 10.19
N THR A 153 -11.92 1.10 11.37
CA THR A 153 -11.46 2.23 12.17
C THR A 153 -10.39 3.03 11.44
N VAL A 154 -9.42 2.35 10.82
CA VAL A 154 -8.39 3.01 10.01
C VAL A 154 -9.00 3.73 8.80
N GLY A 155 -10.02 3.18 8.15
CA GLY A 155 -10.64 3.75 6.96
C GLY A 155 -11.75 4.77 7.22
N ARG A 156 -12.19 4.95 8.47
CA ARG A 156 -13.37 5.77 8.83
C ARG A 156 -13.23 7.21 8.35
N LYS A 157 -14.34 7.82 7.91
CA LYS A 157 -14.35 9.23 7.52
C LYS A 157 -14.21 10.11 8.77
N LEU A 158 -13.27 11.05 8.75
CA LEU A 158 -13.08 11.99 9.86
C LEU A 158 -13.95 13.24 9.72
N VAL A 159 -14.39 13.53 8.49
CA VAL A 159 -15.17 14.71 8.13
C VAL A 159 -16.12 14.35 6.99
N THR A 160 -17.21 15.10 6.83
CA THR A 160 -18.12 14.95 5.69
C THR A 160 -17.43 15.22 4.36
N ARG A 161 -17.98 14.73 3.25
CA ARG A 161 -17.40 15.01 1.93
C ARG A 161 -17.46 16.50 1.60
N ASP A 162 -18.57 17.15 1.92
CA ASP A 162 -18.77 18.58 1.61
C ASP A 162 -17.82 19.48 2.40
N ASP A 163 -17.62 19.20 3.69
CA ASP A 163 -16.64 19.93 4.50
C ASP A 163 -15.22 19.67 4.01
N TYR A 164 -14.90 18.43 3.59
CA TYR A 164 -13.60 18.11 3.02
C TYR A 164 -13.30 18.94 1.77
N ILE A 165 -14.23 18.96 0.81
CA ILE A 165 -14.07 19.71 -0.44
C ILE A 165 -14.02 21.21 -0.18
N THR A 166 -14.87 21.71 0.70
CA THR A 166 -14.85 23.13 1.11
C THR A 166 -13.49 23.53 1.68
N ASN A 167 -12.98 22.77 2.64
CA ASN A 167 -11.68 23.02 3.27
C ASN A 167 -10.51 22.91 2.27
N MET A 168 -10.55 21.91 1.39
CA MET A 168 -9.53 21.73 0.35
C MET A 168 -9.50 22.91 -0.62
N ASN A 169 -10.66 23.37 -1.09
CA ASN A 169 -10.76 24.51 -2.01
C ASN A 169 -10.35 25.83 -1.35
N GLN A 170 -10.72 26.06 -0.09
CA GLN A 170 -10.28 27.23 0.66
C GLN A 170 -8.75 27.26 0.83
N ASN A 171 -8.14 26.12 1.15
CA ASN A 171 -6.69 26.01 1.27
C ASN A 171 -5.98 26.20 -0.06
N ALA A 172 -6.52 25.64 -1.15
CA ALA A 172 -5.99 25.87 -2.50
C ALA A 172 -6.05 27.35 -2.89
N GLY A 173 -7.16 28.05 -2.61
CA GLY A 173 -7.30 29.48 -2.87
C GLY A 173 -6.25 30.33 -2.15
N LYS A 174 -5.93 30.02 -0.89
CA LYS A 174 -4.87 30.71 -0.13
C LYS A 174 -3.48 30.50 -0.75
N LEU A 175 -3.16 29.28 -1.15
CA LEU A 175 -1.85 28.94 -1.74
C LEU A 175 -1.67 29.59 -3.12
N LEU A 176 -2.71 29.55 -3.96
CA LEU A 176 -2.67 30.15 -5.29
C LEU A 176 -2.64 31.68 -5.22
N GLY A 177 -3.39 32.29 -4.29
CA GLY A 177 -3.34 33.74 -4.05
C GLY A 177 -1.99 34.22 -3.53
N ALA A 178 -1.32 33.44 -2.67
CA ALA A 178 0.03 33.75 -2.19
C ALA A 178 1.10 33.61 -3.29
N GLY A 179 0.88 32.74 -4.28
CA GLY A 179 1.77 32.56 -5.44
C GLY A 179 1.71 33.68 -6.47
N GLN A 180 0.64 34.48 -6.51
CA GLN A 180 0.48 35.62 -7.42
C GLN A 180 1.09 36.93 -6.89
N GLN A 181 1.61 36.93 -5.65
CA GLN A 181 2.27 38.09 -5.03
C GLN A 181 3.81 38.00 -5.05
N LYS A 182 4.38 37.06 -5.82
CA LYS A 182 5.81 36.94 -6.09
C LYS A 182 6.08 37.10 -7.58
#